data_AF-A0A8J6RP67-F1
#
_entry.id   AF-A0A8J6RP67-F1
#
_cell.length_a   1.000
_cell.length_b   1.000
_cell.length_c   1.000
_cell.angle_alpha   90.00
_cell.angle_beta   90.00
_cell.angle_gamma   90.00
#
_symmetry.space_group_name_H-M   'P 1'
#
loop_
_entity.id
_entity.type
_entity.pdbx_description
1 polymer ?
#
loop_
_entity_poly.entity_id
_entity_poly.type
_entity_poly.pdbx_seq_one_letter_code
_entity_poly.pdbx_strand_id
1 'polypeptide(L)'
;MKFNKFGTVLSAIAAATVLNLLDVATAAAATLQLIGLNDSNTLVFFNNNFSQVKKTVGVTGVDGTLLGIDLRPADRQLYGISSTNKIYTIDSSTGAATFVSTLSLPFGGGIESGVDFNPVVDRLRLVASNDQNFRLNVDTGAVADFDLLTPGTQPDRNLAYAAGDANEGANPSITAAAYTNSFAGAPSPTRTTQLFGIDANLDTLVLQSPPNNGTLTTIGSLGIDFGSTGGFDIFSPVSGVNTAYAASGSNIYNINLTTGAATTLGTFSSADSGNIVGLAATQVPEPAVTSSLIGFGLLGLFRRRRSVKSLS
;
A
#
# COMPACT_ATOMS: atom_id res chain seq x y z
N MET A 1 88.11 0.75 7.27
CA MET A 1 86.95 1.66 7.19
C MET A 1 85.72 0.80 6.94
N LYS A 2 84.69 0.92 7.78
CA LYS A 2 83.46 0.08 7.77
C LYS A 2 82.75 0.16 6.41
N PHE A 3 82.08 -0.91 5.97
CA PHE A 3 80.65 -0.95 5.62
C PHE A 3 80.23 -2.31 5.00
N ASN A 4 79.44 -3.05 5.81
CA ASN A 4 78.27 -3.88 5.56
C ASN A 4 78.17 -4.92 4.42
N LYS A 5 77.87 -6.14 4.91
CA LYS A 5 77.25 -7.32 4.27
C LYS A 5 75.95 -6.97 3.52
N PHE A 6 75.56 -7.76 2.53
CA PHE A 6 74.27 -8.50 2.51
C PHE A 6 74.23 -9.48 1.33
N GLY A 7 73.99 -10.76 1.64
CA GLY A 7 73.84 -11.86 0.68
C GLY A 7 72.40 -12.01 0.21
N THR A 8 72.25 -12.43 -1.03
CA THR A 8 71.00 -12.62 -1.77
C THR A 8 70.25 -13.85 -1.25
N VAL A 9 68.97 -13.68 -0.88
CA VAL A 9 68.04 -14.77 -0.55
C VAL A 9 67.01 -14.89 -1.68
N LEU A 10 66.83 -16.13 -2.16
CA LEU A 10 65.85 -16.56 -3.16
C LEU A 10 64.42 -16.32 -2.65
N SER A 11 63.60 -15.61 -3.43
CA SER A 11 62.15 -15.49 -3.18
C SER A 11 61.40 -16.59 -3.93
N ALA A 12 60.73 -17.48 -3.18
CA ALA A 12 59.74 -18.42 -3.72
C ALA A 12 58.35 -17.76 -3.69
N ILE A 13 57.70 -17.69 -4.85
CA ILE A 13 56.33 -17.16 -5.01
C ILE A 13 55.34 -18.26 -4.62
N ALA A 14 54.55 -18.04 -3.57
CA ALA A 14 53.35 -18.82 -3.27
C ALA A 14 52.13 -18.05 -3.79
N ALA A 15 51.48 -18.58 -4.82
CA ALA A 15 50.20 -18.07 -5.32
C ALA A 15 49.07 -18.59 -4.42
N ALA A 16 48.47 -17.71 -3.62
CA ALA A 16 47.23 -17.99 -2.92
C ALA A 16 46.06 -17.47 -3.77
N THR A 17 45.30 -18.38 -4.37
CA THR A 17 44.01 -18.06 -5.00
C THR A 17 42.96 -17.92 -3.90
N VAL A 18 42.57 -16.68 -3.58
CA VAL A 18 41.37 -16.40 -2.77
C VAL A 18 40.16 -16.49 -3.70
N LEU A 19 39.37 -17.55 -3.57
CA LEU A 19 38.07 -17.65 -4.23
C LEU A 19 37.08 -16.80 -3.41
N ASN A 20 36.85 -15.56 -3.82
CA ASN A 20 35.75 -14.76 -3.29
C ASN A 20 34.43 -15.36 -3.80
N LEU A 21 33.74 -16.16 -2.99
CA LEU A 21 32.32 -16.40 -3.19
C LEU A 21 31.60 -15.08 -2.84
N LEU A 22 31.30 -14.29 -3.87
CA LEU A 22 30.26 -13.27 -3.75
C LEU A 22 28.92 -14.00 -3.69
N ASP A 23 28.38 -14.16 -2.48
CA ASP A 23 26.94 -14.38 -2.30
C ASP A 23 26.22 -13.10 -2.70
N VAL A 24 26.00 -12.94 -4.01
CA VAL A 24 24.95 -12.04 -4.49
C VAL A 24 23.65 -12.79 -4.22
N ALA A 25 23.11 -12.64 -3.02
CA ALA A 25 21.70 -12.85 -2.81
C ALA A 25 20.99 -11.88 -3.75
N THR A 26 20.57 -12.37 -4.91
CA THR A 26 19.63 -11.65 -5.77
C THR A 26 18.39 -11.44 -4.91
N ALA A 27 18.19 -10.22 -4.40
CA ALA A 27 16.92 -9.85 -3.80
C ALA A 27 15.86 -10.13 -4.87
N ALA A 28 15.08 -11.19 -4.66
CA ALA A 28 13.94 -11.49 -5.52
C ALA A 28 13.01 -10.28 -5.50
N ALA A 29 12.49 -9.90 -6.67
CA ALA A 29 11.63 -8.73 -6.80
C ALA A 29 10.39 -8.89 -5.91
N ALA A 30 10.17 -7.95 -4.99
CA ALA A 30 8.96 -7.92 -4.17
C ALA A 30 7.72 -7.97 -5.07
N THR A 31 6.80 -8.89 -4.79
CA THR A 31 5.58 -9.05 -5.60
C THR A 31 4.49 -8.10 -5.10
N LEU A 32 3.78 -7.45 -6.02
CA LEU A 32 2.59 -6.67 -5.71
C LEU A 32 1.47 -7.61 -5.22
N GLN A 33 0.75 -7.16 -4.21
CA GLN A 33 -0.49 -7.76 -3.75
C GLN A 33 -1.55 -6.67 -3.65
N LEU A 34 -2.76 -6.98 -4.11
CA LEU A 34 -3.94 -6.18 -3.85
C LEU A 34 -4.78 -6.86 -2.77
N ILE A 35 -5.33 -6.07 -1.88
CA ILE A 35 -6.25 -6.46 -0.81
C ILE A 35 -7.55 -5.72 -1.09
N GLY A 36 -8.54 -6.41 -1.63
CA GLY A 36 -9.91 -5.92 -1.71
C GLY A 36 -10.61 -6.05 -0.35
N LEU A 37 -11.55 -5.16 -0.08
CA LEU A 37 -12.58 -5.33 0.96
C LEU A 37 -13.90 -5.61 0.25
N ASN A 38 -14.67 -6.60 0.69
CA ASN A 38 -16.04 -6.78 0.23
C ASN A 38 -17.08 -6.26 1.23
N ASP A 39 -18.32 -6.12 0.77
CA ASP A 39 -19.49 -5.64 1.53
C ASP A 39 -19.87 -6.49 2.77
N SER A 40 -19.27 -7.67 2.90
CA SER A 40 -19.49 -8.64 3.99
C SER A 40 -18.33 -8.65 4.99
N ASN A 41 -17.55 -7.55 5.07
CA ASN A 41 -16.37 -7.42 5.93
C ASN A 41 -15.33 -8.53 5.68
N THR A 42 -15.07 -8.89 4.43
CA THR A 42 -14.05 -9.90 4.09
C THR A 42 -12.95 -9.27 3.23
N LEU A 43 -11.70 -9.55 3.60
CA LEU A 43 -10.53 -9.20 2.81
C LEU A 43 -10.36 -10.23 1.69
N VAL A 44 -10.20 -9.77 0.45
CA VAL A 44 -10.03 -10.56 -0.76
C VAL A 44 -8.64 -10.29 -1.33
N PHE A 45 -7.80 -11.31 -1.42
CA PHE A 45 -6.40 -11.11 -1.81
C PHE A 45 -6.19 -11.48 -3.28
N PHE A 46 -5.52 -10.59 -4.01
CA PHE A 46 -5.05 -10.83 -5.38
C PHE A 46 -3.53 -10.71 -5.42
N ASN A 47 -2.90 -11.59 -6.17
CA ASN A 47 -1.48 -11.58 -6.52
C ASN A 47 -1.33 -11.14 -7.99
N ASN A 48 -0.18 -11.42 -8.61
CA ASN A 48 0.12 -10.98 -9.98
C ASN A 48 -0.84 -11.55 -11.07
N ASN A 49 -1.68 -12.54 -10.74
CA ASN A 49 -2.76 -13.00 -11.62
C ASN A 49 -4.10 -12.49 -11.08
N PHE A 50 -4.57 -11.37 -11.61
CA PHE A 50 -5.80 -10.70 -11.16
C PHE A 50 -7.10 -11.41 -11.58
N SER A 51 -7.01 -12.48 -12.36
CA SER A 51 -8.17 -13.30 -12.73
C SER A 51 -8.54 -14.36 -11.68
N GLN A 52 -7.80 -14.42 -10.57
CA GLN A 52 -8.02 -15.40 -9.51
C GLN A 52 -7.94 -14.74 -8.13
N VAL A 53 -8.89 -15.10 -7.26
CA VAL A 53 -8.80 -14.80 -5.83
C VAL A 53 -7.79 -15.76 -5.20
N LYS A 54 -6.74 -15.23 -4.58
CA LYS A 54 -5.69 -16.03 -3.91
C LYS A 54 -6.21 -16.66 -2.62
N LYS A 55 -6.90 -15.85 -1.81
CA LYS A 55 -7.53 -16.24 -0.54
C LYS A 55 -8.51 -15.17 -0.11
N THR A 56 -9.38 -15.54 0.82
CA THR A 56 -10.23 -14.61 1.57
C THR A 56 -9.99 -14.72 3.07
N VAL A 57 -10.21 -13.64 3.80
CA VAL A 57 -10.09 -13.57 5.27
C VAL A 57 -11.23 -12.72 5.82
N GLY A 58 -12.15 -13.33 6.56
CA GLY A 58 -13.24 -12.59 7.22
C GLY A 58 -12.70 -11.70 8.35
N VAL A 59 -13.10 -10.43 8.35
CA VAL A 59 -12.73 -9.48 9.40
C VAL A 59 -13.63 -9.67 10.62
N THR A 60 -13.03 -9.71 11.81
CA THR A 60 -13.72 -9.90 13.09
C THR A 60 -13.37 -8.76 14.06
N GLY A 61 -14.22 -8.51 15.06
CA GLY A 61 -13.99 -7.45 16.06
C GLY A 61 -14.39 -6.03 15.62
N VAL A 62 -15.00 -5.89 14.43
CA VAL A 62 -15.57 -4.63 13.94
C VAL A 62 -17.01 -4.47 14.39
N ASP A 63 -17.38 -3.25 14.76
CA ASP A 63 -18.77 -2.83 15.01
C ASP A 63 -19.34 -2.18 13.75
N GLY A 64 -20.33 -2.82 13.12
CA GLY A 64 -20.92 -2.41 11.84
C GLY A 64 -20.19 -2.97 10.61
N THR A 65 -20.39 -2.31 9.47
CA THR A 65 -19.80 -2.67 8.17
C THR A 65 -18.61 -1.77 7.89
N LEU A 66 -17.51 -2.31 7.38
CA LEU A 66 -16.38 -1.53 6.92
C LEU A 66 -16.75 -0.77 5.63
N LEU A 67 -16.45 0.51 5.62
CA LEU A 67 -16.74 1.43 4.51
C LEU A 67 -15.60 1.46 3.48
N GLY A 68 -14.39 1.15 3.92
CA GLY A 68 -13.17 1.13 3.11
C GLY A 68 -11.96 0.72 3.95
N ILE A 69 -10.86 0.41 3.28
CA ILE A 69 -9.57 0.07 3.88
C ILE A 69 -8.44 0.76 3.15
N ASP A 70 -7.35 1.04 3.85
CA ASP A 70 -6.08 1.42 3.23
C ASP A 70 -4.89 1.11 4.15
N LEU A 71 -3.70 0.96 3.58
CA LEU A 71 -2.45 0.78 4.29
C LEU A 71 -1.81 2.13 4.59
N ARG A 72 -1.61 2.42 5.88
CA ARG A 72 -0.89 3.64 6.28
C ARG A 72 0.60 3.51 5.94
N PRO A 73 1.18 4.38 5.10
CA PRO A 73 2.58 4.25 4.72
C PRO A 73 3.56 4.42 5.89
N ALA A 74 3.18 5.12 6.94
CA ALA A 74 4.03 5.43 8.09
C ALA A 74 4.30 4.22 9.02
N ASP A 75 3.32 3.33 9.21
CA ASP A 75 3.43 2.17 10.12
C ASP A 75 3.15 0.83 9.42
N ARG A 76 2.71 0.86 8.15
CA ARG A 76 2.38 -0.30 7.30
C ARG A 76 1.21 -1.14 7.80
N GLN A 77 0.38 -0.60 8.69
CA GLN A 77 -0.81 -1.27 9.19
C GLN A 77 -1.99 -1.03 8.24
N LEU A 78 -2.84 -2.05 8.08
CA LEU A 78 -4.10 -1.91 7.34
C LEU A 78 -5.12 -1.27 8.27
N TYR A 79 -5.67 -0.12 7.87
CA TYR A 79 -6.74 0.54 8.58
C TYR A 79 -8.07 0.32 7.88
N GLY A 80 -9.16 0.36 8.66
CA GLY A 80 -10.51 0.41 8.14
C GLY A 80 -11.40 1.32 8.98
N ILE A 81 -12.40 1.92 8.35
CA ILE A 81 -13.44 2.72 9.01
C ILE A 81 -14.76 1.96 8.91
N SER A 82 -15.53 1.88 9.99
CA SER A 82 -16.85 1.25 9.98
C SER A 82 -18.01 2.24 9.87
N SER A 83 -19.20 1.73 9.53
CA SER A 83 -20.46 2.46 9.48
C SER A 83 -20.91 3.03 10.84
N THR A 84 -20.28 2.59 11.94
CA THR A 84 -20.45 3.18 13.27
C THR A 84 -19.42 4.27 13.58
N ASN A 85 -18.71 4.77 12.57
CA ASN A 85 -17.69 5.82 12.64
C ASN A 85 -16.47 5.44 13.49
N LYS A 86 -16.21 4.14 13.66
CA LYS A 86 -15.05 3.64 14.39
C LYS A 86 -13.92 3.29 13.42
N ILE A 87 -12.70 3.58 13.84
CA ILE A 87 -11.47 3.30 13.12
C ILE A 87 -10.81 2.10 13.75
N TYR A 88 -10.35 1.18 12.91
CA TYR A 88 -9.68 -0.05 13.31
C TYR A 88 -8.36 -0.20 12.57
N THR A 89 -7.39 -0.83 13.21
CA THR A 89 -6.33 -1.55 12.49
C THR A 89 -6.78 -3.00 12.29
N ILE A 90 -6.38 -3.63 11.19
CA ILE A 90 -6.80 -4.98 10.82
C ILE A 90 -5.54 -5.80 10.51
N ASP A 91 -5.37 -6.92 11.20
CA ASP A 91 -4.37 -7.92 10.82
C ASP A 91 -4.83 -8.61 9.53
N SER A 92 -4.18 -8.32 8.40
CA SER A 92 -4.55 -8.88 7.10
C SER A 92 -4.35 -10.41 6.99
N SER A 93 -3.59 -11.01 7.91
CA SER A 93 -3.37 -12.46 7.93
C SER A 93 -4.50 -13.21 8.65
N THR A 94 -5.02 -12.64 9.74
CA THR A 94 -6.02 -13.28 10.60
C THR A 94 -7.43 -12.67 10.50
N GLY A 95 -7.55 -11.44 10.00
CA GLY A 95 -8.78 -10.65 9.99
C GLY A 95 -9.14 -10.03 11.34
N ALA A 96 -8.30 -10.16 12.37
CA ALA A 96 -8.59 -9.57 13.67
C ALA A 96 -8.47 -8.04 13.61
N ALA A 97 -9.56 -7.32 13.88
CA ALA A 97 -9.59 -5.87 13.97
C ALA A 97 -9.36 -5.39 15.42
N THR A 98 -8.55 -4.35 15.59
CA THR A 98 -8.30 -3.67 16.86
C THR A 98 -8.79 -2.24 16.77
N PHE A 99 -9.68 -1.85 17.68
CA PHE A 99 -10.21 -0.48 17.77
C PHE A 99 -9.07 0.52 18.02
N VAL A 100 -9.10 1.65 17.30
CA VAL A 100 -8.13 2.75 17.43
C VAL A 100 -8.83 3.97 18.01
N SER A 101 -9.85 4.49 17.33
CA SER A 101 -10.55 5.71 17.72
C SER A 101 -11.94 5.78 17.09
N THR A 102 -12.70 6.82 17.42
CA THR A 102 -14.02 7.14 16.82
C THR A 102 -13.94 8.50 16.14
N LEU A 103 -14.53 8.65 14.95
CA LEU A 103 -14.56 9.95 14.27
C LEU A 103 -15.22 11.02 15.13
N SER A 104 -14.63 12.21 15.16
CA SER A 104 -15.16 13.36 15.91
C SER A 104 -16.40 13.98 15.27
N LEU A 105 -16.64 13.69 13.98
CA LEU A 105 -17.84 14.06 13.24
C LEU A 105 -18.43 12.80 12.56
N PRO A 106 -19.76 12.69 12.47
CA PRO A 106 -20.38 11.56 11.79
C PRO A 106 -20.11 11.60 10.29
N PHE A 107 -19.78 10.44 9.73
CA PHE A 107 -19.70 10.20 8.30
C PHE A 107 -20.92 9.37 7.86
N GLY A 108 -21.63 9.87 6.85
CA GLY A 108 -22.88 9.30 6.34
C GLY A 108 -22.76 8.74 4.92
N GLY A 109 -21.55 8.62 4.38
CA GLY A 109 -21.31 8.15 3.00
C GLY A 109 -21.54 6.65 2.77
N GLY A 110 -21.58 5.84 3.84
CA GLY A 110 -21.77 4.40 3.70
C GLY A 110 -20.63 3.73 2.92
N ILE A 111 -20.94 2.62 2.22
CA ILE A 111 -19.98 1.82 1.46
C ILE A 111 -19.67 2.40 0.06
N GLU A 112 -20.35 3.46 -0.34
CA GLU A 112 -20.06 4.21 -1.57
C GLU A 112 -19.01 5.29 -1.29
N SER A 113 -17.86 4.84 -0.75
CA SER A 113 -16.85 5.72 -0.17
C SER A 113 -15.43 5.34 -0.55
N GLY A 114 -14.58 6.35 -0.76
CA GLY A 114 -13.14 6.18 -0.98
C GLY A 114 -12.34 6.47 0.29
N VAL A 115 -11.34 5.64 0.57
CA VAL A 115 -10.47 5.74 1.75
C VAL A 115 -9.02 5.62 1.31
N ASP A 116 -8.16 6.60 1.62
CA ASP A 116 -6.74 6.54 1.29
C ASP A 116 -5.87 7.46 2.15
N PHE A 117 -4.68 7.02 2.53
CA PHE A 117 -3.71 7.79 3.30
C PHE A 117 -2.90 8.70 2.40
N ASN A 118 -2.87 9.97 2.76
CA ASN A 118 -1.84 10.85 2.21
C ASN A 118 -0.48 10.51 2.84
N PRO A 119 0.51 10.00 2.08
CA PRO A 119 1.81 9.57 2.59
C PRO A 119 2.70 10.72 3.09
N VAL A 120 2.37 11.98 2.76
CA VAL A 120 3.16 13.16 3.10
C VAL A 120 2.62 13.86 4.33
N VAL A 121 1.30 14.05 4.45
CA VAL A 121 0.71 14.70 5.65
C VAL A 121 0.29 13.70 6.73
N ASP A 122 0.33 12.40 6.42
CA ASP A 122 -0.05 11.31 7.31
C ASP A 122 -1.47 11.51 7.87
N ARG A 123 -2.41 11.74 6.94
CA ARG A 123 -3.84 11.87 7.22
C ARG A 123 -4.61 11.01 6.26
N LEU A 124 -5.67 10.40 6.76
CA LEU A 124 -6.59 9.61 5.95
C LEU A 124 -7.60 10.54 5.30
N ARG A 125 -7.77 10.39 3.98
CA ARG A 125 -8.88 10.98 3.23
C ARG A 125 -10.03 9.99 3.21
N LEU A 126 -11.23 10.48 3.50
CA LEU A 126 -12.47 9.73 3.43
C LEU A 126 -13.47 10.56 2.62
N VAL A 127 -13.86 10.06 1.45
CA VAL A 127 -14.80 10.71 0.53
C VAL A 127 -15.99 9.81 0.24
N ALA A 128 -17.13 10.35 -0.20
CA ALA A 128 -18.27 9.54 -0.61
C ALA A 128 -19.14 10.18 -1.70
N SER A 129 -20.06 9.37 -2.24
CA SER A 129 -21.08 9.76 -3.22
C SER A 129 -22.04 10.85 -2.72
N ASN A 130 -22.09 11.12 -1.42
CA ASN A 130 -22.87 12.20 -0.81
C ASN A 130 -22.08 13.50 -0.61
N ASP A 131 -20.99 13.67 -1.37
CA ASP A 131 -20.08 14.81 -1.40
C ASP A 131 -19.26 15.06 -0.14
N GLN A 132 -19.41 14.24 0.91
CA GLN A 132 -18.58 14.37 2.10
C GLN A 132 -17.11 14.16 1.75
N ASN A 133 -16.25 15.03 2.28
CA ASN A 133 -14.82 15.05 2.00
C ASN A 133 -14.06 15.26 3.30
N PHE A 134 -13.75 14.21 4.04
CA PHE A 134 -13.09 14.29 5.33
C PHE A 134 -11.59 14.05 5.20
N ARG A 135 -10.81 14.84 5.94
CA ARG A 135 -9.41 14.59 6.21
C ARG A 135 -9.28 14.36 7.71
N LEU A 136 -8.77 13.22 8.13
CA LEU A 136 -8.81 12.85 9.55
C LEU A 136 -7.50 12.26 10.05
N ASN A 137 -7.25 12.43 11.34
CA ASN A 137 -6.19 11.75 12.06
C ASN A 137 -6.75 10.44 12.63
N VAL A 138 -6.23 9.30 12.17
CA VAL A 138 -6.70 7.97 12.59
C VAL A 138 -6.38 7.64 14.04
N ASP A 139 -5.35 8.26 14.63
CA ASP A 139 -4.93 7.97 16.00
C ASP A 139 -5.88 8.62 17.03
N THR A 140 -6.55 9.71 16.65
CA THR A 140 -7.46 10.46 17.54
C THR A 140 -8.91 10.46 17.06
N GLY A 141 -9.16 10.08 15.80
CA GLY A 141 -10.45 10.22 15.14
C GLY A 141 -10.83 11.66 14.80
N ALA A 142 -9.95 12.64 15.04
CA ALA A 142 -10.26 14.03 14.78
C ALA A 142 -10.34 14.30 13.27
N VAL A 143 -11.51 14.78 12.82
CA VAL A 143 -11.68 15.37 11.49
C VAL A 143 -11.05 16.77 11.50
N ALA A 144 -10.29 17.08 10.45
CA ALA A 144 -9.60 18.34 10.30
C ALA A 144 -10.60 19.50 10.21
N ASP A 145 -10.27 20.58 10.92
CA ASP A 145 -11.04 21.82 10.88
C ASP A 145 -10.51 22.71 9.74
N PHE A 146 -11.36 22.94 8.74
CA PHE A 146 -11.09 23.75 7.56
C PHE A 146 -11.07 25.24 7.89
N ASP A 147 -11.86 25.67 8.89
CA ASP A 147 -11.98 27.08 9.27
C ASP A 147 -11.88 27.26 10.79
N LEU A 148 -10.63 27.42 11.26
CA LEU A 148 -10.30 27.63 12.67
C LEU A 148 -10.89 28.91 13.29
N LEU A 149 -11.46 29.82 12.48
CA LEU A 149 -12.10 31.04 12.97
C LEU A 149 -13.59 30.83 13.29
N THR A 150 -14.20 29.76 12.78
CA THR A 150 -15.59 29.41 13.04
C THR A 150 -15.67 28.44 14.23
N PRO A 151 -16.53 28.68 15.24
CA PRO A 151 -16.66 27.77 16.39
C PRO A 151 -17.10 26.35 15.99
N GLY A 152 -16.36 25.35 16.44
CA GLY A 152 -16.61 23.93 16.19
C GLY A 152 -15.94 23.42 14.92
N THR A 153 -15.73 22.11 14.81
CA THR A 153 -15.01 21.52 13.67
C THR A 153 -15.80 21.68 12.38
N GLN A 154 -15.27 22.46 11.44
CA GLN A 154 -15.78 22.55 10.07
C GLN A 154 -15.01 21.55 9.20
N PRO A 155 -15.62 20.47 8.67
CA PRO A 155 -14.89 19.56 7.80
C PRO A 155 -14.39 20.28 6.53
N ASP A 156 -13.42 19.66 5.84
CA ASP A 156 -13.03 20.10 4.49
C ASP A 156 -14.27 20.20 3.58
N ARG A 157 -14.24 21.10 2.58
CA ARG A 157 -15.41 21.43 1.77
C ARG A 157 -15.92 20.24 0.97
N ASN A 158 -17.24 20.19 0.78
CA ASN A 158 -17.91 19.20 -0.05
C ASN A 158 -17.30 19.12 -1.45
N LEU A 159 -17.36 17.93 -2.03
CA LEU A 159 -16.92 17.68 -3.39
C LEU A 159 -17.75 18.48 -4.39
N ALA A 160 -17.07 19.12 -5.34
CA ALA A 160 -17.73 19.86 -6.41
C ALA A 160 -16.78 19.99 -7.61
N TYR A 161 -17.33 19.88 -8.83
CA TYR A 161 -16.59 20.18 -10.05
C TYR A 161 -16.20 21.66 -10.11
N ALA A 162 -14.97 21.92 -10.57
CA ALA A 162 -14.43 23.26 -10.72
C ALA A 162 -15.20 24.08 -11.75
N ALA A 163 -15.16 25.40 -11.62
CA ALA A 163 -15.66 26.29 -12.65
C ALA A 163 -14.86 26.09 -13.96
N GLY A 164 -15.56 25.92 -15.09
CA GLY A 164 -14.98 25.61 -16.39
C GLY A 164 -14.60 24.14 -16.59
N ASP A 165 -14.86 23.26 -15.62
CA ASP A 165 -14.74 21.81 -15.82
C ASP A 165 -15.81 21.29 -16.78
N ALA A 166 -15.53 20.20 -17.48
CA ALA A 166 -16.50 19.56 -18.38
C ALA A 166 -17.79 19.12 -17.66
N ASN A 167 -17.71 18.85 -16.35
CA ASN A 167 -18.83 18.44 -15.51
C ASN A 167 -19.24 19.54 -14.51
N GLU A 168 -18.91 20.81 -14.76
CA GLU A 168 -19.35 21.93 -13.92
C GLU A 168 -20.87 21.89 -13.67
N GLY A 169 -21.27 21.96 -12.40
CA GLY A 169 -22.66 21.93 -11.97
C GLY A 169 -23.29 20.54 -11.85
N ALA A 170 -22.60 19.46 -12.28
CA ALA A 170 -23.01 18.11 -11.94
C ALA A 170 -22.75 17.82 -10.45
N ASN A 171 -23.62 17.01 -9.84
CA ASN A 171 -23.35 16.49 -8.50
C ASN A 171 -22.33 15.34 -8.61
N PRO A 172 -21.15 15.43 -7.97
CA PRO A 172 -20.20 14.34 -7.99
C PRO A 172 -20.78 13.07 -7.35
N SER A 173 -20.25 11.92 -7.77
CA SER A 173 -20.47 10.63 -7.10
C SER A 173 -19.14 9.92 -6.90
N ILE A 174 -18.29 10.46 -6.02
CA ILE A 174 -16.94 9.91 -5.79
C ILE A 174 -17.00 8.74 -4.82
N THR A 175 -16.74 7.54 -5.33
CA THR A 175 -16.88 6.28 -4.57
C THR A 175 -15.56 5.58 -4.32
N ALA A 176 -14.46 6.06 -4.91
CA ALA A 176 -13.11 5.56 -4.67
C ALA A 176 -12.09 6.68 -4.82
N ALA A 177 -11.01 6.67 -4.05
CA ALA A 177 -9.97 7.71 -4.07
C ALA A 177 -8.60 7.13 -3.73
N ALA A 178 -7.53 7.71 -4.26
CA ALA A 178 -6.16 7.28 -4.02
C ALA A 178 -5.13 8.41 -4.18
N TYR A 179 -4.10 8.42 -3.34
CA TYR A 179 -2.97 9.34 -3.45
C TYR A 179 -1.79 8.72 -4.21
N THR A 180 -1.16 9.51 -5.08
CA THR A 180 0.15 9.15 -5.64
C THR A 180 1.25 9.17 -4.59
N ASN A 181 2.38 8.53 -4.91
CA ASN A 181 3.60 8.50 -4.11
C ASN A 181 3.39 7.87 -2.70
N SER A 182 2.48 6.89 -2.62
CA SER A 182 2.15 6.12 -1.41
C SER A 182 3.28 5.16 -1.01
N PHE A 183 4.34 5.72 -0.42
CA PHE A 183 5.46 4.98 0.17
C PHE A 183 5.92 5.59 1.49
N ALA A 184 6.51 4.75 2.34
CA ALA A 184 7.03 5.16 3.64
C ALA A 184 8.15 6.20 3.51
N GLY A 185 8.19 7.14 4.45
CA GLY A 185 9.29 8.11 4.58
C GLY A 185 8.81 9.39 5.23
N ALA A 186 9.75 10.19 5.75
CA ALA A 186 9.40 11.47 6.34
C ALA A 186 8.76 12.42 5.30
N PRO A 187 7.85 13.31 5.73
CA PRO A 187 7.42 14.44 4.92
C PRO A 187 8.64 15.27 4.50
N SER A 188 8.72 15.65 3.23
CA SER A 188 9.80 16.49 2.70
C SER A 188 9.17 17.49 1.73
N PRO A 189 9.68 18.73 1.62
CA PRO A 189 9.19 19.70 0.64
C PRO A 189 9.29 19.23 -0.81
N THR A 190 10.12 18.21 -1.07
CA THR A 190 10.28 17.58 -2.40
C THR A 190 9.36 16.37 -2.63
N ARG A 191 8.62 15.92 -1.60
CA ARG A 191 7.66 14.83 -1.70
C ARG A 191 6.27 15.42 -1.83
N THR A 192 5.71 15.32 -3.02
CA THR A 192 4.35 15.77 -3.32
C THR A 192 3.43 14.58 -3.56
N THR A 193 2.14 14.80 -3.38
CA THR A 193 1.07 13.82 -3.59
C THR A 193 -0.02 14.47 -4.40
N GLN A 194 -0.70 13.72 -5.24
CA GLN A 194 -1.91 14.13 -5.94
C GLN A 194 -3.03 13.17 -5.54
N LEU A 195 -4.22 13.71 -5.27
CA LEU A 195 -5.41 12.94 -4.95
C LEU A 195 -6.22 12.72 -6.21
N PHE A 196 -6.47 11.47 -6.54
CA PHE A 196 -7.35 11.08 -7.62
C PHE A 196 -8.62 10.46 -7.04
N GLY A 197 -9.73 10.59 -7.75
CA GLY A 197 -11.00 9.96 -7.42
C GLY A 197 -11.64 9.33 -8.64
N ILE A 198 -12.56 8.39 -8.43
CA ILE A 198 -13.43 7.84 -9.46
C ILE A 198 -14.84 8.34 -9.21
N ASP A 199 -15.41 9.05 -10.19
CA ASP A 199 -16.84 9.34 -10.22
C ASP A 199 -17.58 8.18 -10.88
N ALA A 200 -18.34 7.43 -10.07
CA ALA A 200 -19.04 6.23 -10.51
C ALA A 200 -20.35 6.53 -11.27
N ASN A 201 -20.87 7.76 -11.21
CA ASN A 201 -22.05 8.12 -11.99
C ASN A 201 -21.67 8.63 -13.39
N LEU A 202 -20.52 9.30 -13.49
CA LEU A 202 -20.03 9.87 -14.76
C LEU A 202 -18.99 8.97 -15.46
N ASP A 203 -18.57 7.87 -14.84
CA ASP A 203 -17.52 6.98 -15.33
C ASP A 203 -16.24 7.74 -15.70
N THR A 204 -15.78 8.60 -14.78
CA THR A 204 -14.58 9.42 -15.01
C THR A 204 -13.56 9.29 -13.89
N LEU A 205 -12.30 9.40 -14.28
CA LEU A 205 -11.22 9.72 -13.36
C LEU A 205 -11.18 11.24 -13.15
N VAL A 206 -11.08 11.66 -11.90
CA VAL A 206 -10.97 13.07 -11.51
C VAL A 206 -9.70 13.32 -10.70
N LEU A 207 -9.14 14.51 -10.83
CA LEU A 207 -8.13 15.06 -9.93
C LEU A 207 -8.83 15.94 -8.89
N GLN A 208 -8.58 15.72 -7.61
CA GLN A 208 -9.07 16.59 -6.55
C GLN A 208 -7.98 17.58 -6.13
N SER A 209 -8.10 18.84 -6.56
CA SER A 209 -7.07 19.86 -6.35
C SER A 209 -7.67 21.27 -6.21
N PRO A 210 -7.47 21.96 -5.06
CA PRO A 210 -6.89 21.44 -3.81
C PRO A 210 -7.79 20.39 -3.13
N PRO A 211 -7.24 19.33 -2.51
CA PRO A 211 -8.03 18.30 -1.81
C PRO A 211 -9.00 18.87 -0.77
N ASN A 212 -8.53 19.79 0.08
CA ASN A 212 -9.32 20.31 1.19
C ASN A 212 -10.48 21.22 0.73
N ASN A 213 -10.40 21.72 -0.50
CA ASN A 213 -11.47 22.51 -1.12
C ASN A 213 -12.53 21.64 -1.79
N GLY A 214 -12.34 20.32 -1.86
CA GLY A 214 -13.25 19.41 -2.55
C GLY A 214 -13.32 19.62 -4.07
N THR A 215 -12.42 20.43 -4.63
CA THR A 215 -12.49 20.85 -6.04
C THR A 215 -12.04 19.72 -6.96
N LEU A 216 -12.92 19.30 -7.86
CA LEU A 216 -12.69 18.24 -8.82
C LEU A 216 -12.42 18.80 -10.23
N THR A 217 -11.45 18.22 -10.90
CA THR A 217 -11.19 18.44 -12.33
C THR A 217 -11.20 17.10 -13.05
N THR A 218 -12.01 17.01 -14.10
CA THR A 218 -12.16 15.80 -14.91
C THR A 218 -10.89 15.55 -15.71
N ILE A 219 -10.33 14.34 -15.59
CA ILE A 219 -9.17 13.90 -16.39
C ILE A 219 -9.63 13.24 -17.68
N GLY A 220 -10.59 12.32 -17.58
CA GLY A 220 -11.14 11.64 -18.73
C GLY A 220 -12.02 10.46 -18.35
N SER A 221 -12.71 9.91 -19.34
CA SER A 221 -13.58 8.75 -19.18
C SER A 221 -12.78 7.49 -18.88
N LEU A 222 -13.32 6.66 -17.98
CA LEU A 222 -12.83 5.31 -17.71
C LEU A 222 -13.03 4.37 -18.92
N GLY A 223 -14.03 4.64 -19.76
CA GLY A 223 -14.41 3.76 -20.88
C GLY A 223 -15.09 2.45 -20.46
N ILE A 224 -15.48 2.36 -19.18
CA ILE A 224 -16.24 1.27 -18.56
C ILE A 224 -17.35 1.88 -17.70
N ASP A 225 -18.37 1.08 -17.38
CA ASP A 225 -19.35 1.38 -16.33
C ASP A 225 -18.75 0.97 -14.98
N PHE A 226 -18.41 1.95 -14.14
CA PHE A 226 -17.85 1.73 -12.82
C PHE A 226 -19.00 1.70 -11.80
N GLY A 227 -19.20 0.55 -11.15
CA GLY A 227 -20.27 0.39 -10.17
C GLY A 227 -20.20 1.42 -9.03
N SER A 228 -21.35 1.70 -8.40
CA SER A 228 -21.43 2.62 -7.25
C SER A 228 -20.61 2.18 -6.02
N THR A 229 -20.10 0.95 -6.05
CA THR A 229 -19.12 0.41 -5.10
C THR A 229 -17.93 -0.14 -5.87
N GLY A 230 -16.75 0.01 -5.27
CA GLY A 230 -15.50 -0.44 -5.83
C GLY A 230 -14.34 -0.06 -4.93
N GLY A 231 -13.12 -0.19 -5.43
CA GLY A 231 -11.94 0.31 -4.75
C GLY A 231 -10.92 0.84 -5.73
N PHE A 232 -10.07 1.74 -5.27
CA PHE A 232 -9.04 2.38 -6.07
C PHE A 232 -7.81 2.63 -5.20
N ASP A 233 -6.63 2.27 -5.68
CA ASP A 233 -5.37 2.54 -4.99
C ASP A 233 -4.25 2.77 -6.02
N ILE A 234 -3.29 3.63 -5.68
CA ILE A 234 -2.09 3.92 -6.46
C ILE A 234 -0.87 3.36 -5.73
N PHE A 235 -0.43 2.21 -6.22
CA PHE A 235 0.79 1.59 -5.75
C PHE A 235 2.03 2.40 -6.18
N SER A 236 2.89 2.72 -5.22
CA SER A 236 4.10 3.52 -5.46
C SER A 236 5.34 2.87 -4.83
N PRO A 237 6.19 2.15 -5.59
CA PRO A 237 7.37 1.51 -5.01
C PRO A 237 8.44 2.53 -4.60
N VAL A 238 8.53 3.66 -5.32
CA VAL A 238 9.45 4.78 -5.06
C VAL A 238 8.83 6.08 -5.60
N SER A 239 9.39 7.22 -5.19
CA SER A 239 8.95 8.55 -5.65
C SER A 239 8.90 8.65 -7.17
N GLY A 240 7.75 9.09 -7.69
CA GLY A 240 7.54 9.31 -9.13
C GLY A 240 7.18 8.06 -9.93
N VAL A 241 7.18 6.87 -9.32
CA VAL A 241 6.69 5.64 -9.94
C VAL A 241 5.33 5.31 -9.35
N ASN A 242 4.28 5.40 -10.16
CA ASN A 242 2.89 5.21 -9.73
C ASN A 242 2.20 4.23 -10.68
N THR A 243 1.53 3.22 -10.13
CA THR A 243 0.65 2.33 -10.88
C THR A 243 -0.71 2.28 -10.21
N ALA A 244 -1.74 2.76 -10.91
CA ALA A 244 -3.09 2.84 -10.38
C ALA A 244 -3.89 1.57 -10.70
N TYR A 245 -4.58 1.05 -9.68
CA TYR A 245 -5.41 -0.13 -9.76
C TYR A 245 -6.82 0.21 -9.28
N ALA A 246 -7.84 -0.30 -9.96
CA ALA A 246 -9.21 -0.21 -9.50
C ALA A 246 -9.87 -1.58 -9.51
N ALA A 247 -10.83 -1.79 -8.63
CA ALA A 247 -11.69 -2.96 -8.59
C ALA A 247 -13.14 -2.51 -8.66
N SER A 248 -13.92 -3.08 -9.58
CA SER A 248 -15.36 -2.85 -9.67
C SER A 248 -16.05 -4.07 -10.26
N GLY A 249 -17.16 -4.48 -9.62
CA GLY A 249 -17.79 -5.77 -9.88
C GLY A 249 -16.77 -6.92 -9.75
N SER A 250 -16.63 -7.70 -10.80
CA SER A 250 -15.73 -8.86 -10.87
C SER A 250 -14.41 -8.60 -11.59
N ASN A 251 -14.01 -7.34 -11.75
CA ASN A 251 -12.85 -6.98 -12.56
C ASN A 251 -11.82 -6.17 -11.76
N ILE A 252 -10.55 -6.42 -12.05
CA ILE A 252 -9.44 -5.54 -11.70
C ILE A 252 -9.01 -4.78 -12.96
N TYR A 253 -8.80 -3.49 -12.81
CA TYR A 253 -8.39 -2.57 -13.87
C TYR A 253 -7.06 -1.91 -13.52
N ASN A 254 -6.26 -1.60 -14.55
CA ASN A 254 -5.28 -0.53 -14.49
C ASN A 254 -5.95 0.76 -14.95
N ILE A 255 -5.74 1.85 -14.22
CA ILE A 255 -6.26 3.17 -14.58
C ILE A 255 -5.11 4.05 -15.08
N ASN A 256 -5.27 4.63 -16.27
CA ASN A 256 -4.32 5.60 -16.77
C ASN A 256 -4.55 6.97 -16.10
N LEU A 257 -3.65 7.38 -15.21
CA LEU A 257 -3.78 8.64 -14.46
C LEU A 257 -3.70 9.91 -15.33
N THR A 258 -3.31 9.81 -16.60
CA THR A 258 -3.25 10.94 -17.53
C THR A 258 -4.49 11.05 -18.41
N THR A 259 -5.08 9.93 -18.82
CA THR A 259 -6.22 9.91 -19.75
C THR A 259 -7.54 9.48 -19.11
N GLY A 260 -7.51 8.93 -17.90
CA GLY A 260 -8.66 8.31 -17.23
C GLY A 260 -8.96 6.88 -17.68
N ALA A 261 -8.47 6.45 -18.85
CA ALA A 261 -8.87 5.17 -19.43
C ALA A 261 -8.56 3.97 -18.52
N ALA A 262 -9.55 3.10 -18.32
CA ALA A 262 -9.41 1.83 -17.64
C ALA A 262 -9.01 0.71 -18.63
N THR A 263 -8.12 -0.18 -18.21
CA THR A 263 -7.77 -1.40 -18.95
C THR A 263 -7.93 -2.59 -18.04
N THR A 264 -8.74 -3.58 -18.43
CA THR A 264 -8.95 -4.80 -17.64
C THR A 264 -7.65 -5.59 -17.52
N LEU A 265 -7.24 -5.87 -16.29
CA LEU A 265 -6.10 -6.73 -15.97
C LEU A 265 -6.52 -8.17 -15.69
N GLY A 266 -7.73 -8.37 -15.17
CA GLY A 266 -8.27 -9.69 -14.90
C GLY A 266 -9.73 -9.64 -14.47
N THR A 267 -10.43 -10.75 -14.70
CA THR A 267 -11.81 -10.97 -14.27
C THR A 267 -11.82 -12.18 -13.34
N PHE A 268 -12.33 -12.01 -12.14
CA PHE A 268 -12.40 -13.04 -11.10
C PHE A 268 -13.84 -13.54 -10.89
N SER A 269 -13.99 -14.62 -10.14
CA SER A 269 -15.30 -15.16 -9.77
C SER A 269 -15.90 -14.37 -8.62
N SER A 270 -17.11 -13.81 -8.81
CA SER A 270 -17.83 -13.11 -7.74
C SER A 270 -18.27 -14.03 -6.60
N ALA A 271 -18.38 -15.34 -6.86
CA ALA A 271 -18.67 -16.33 -5.84
C ALA A 271 -17.55 -16.42 -4.78
N ASP A 272 -16.31 -16.08 -5.15
CA ASP A 272 -15.14 -16.14 -4.28
C ASP A 272 -14.82 -14.78 -3.64
N SER A 273 -15.24 -13.66 -4.24
CA SER A 273 -14.89 -12.31 -3.79
C SER A 273 -16.02 -11.56 -3.09
N GLY A 274 -17.29 -11.83 -3.41
CA GLY A 274 -18.38 -10.91 -3.12
C GLY A 274 -18.25 -9.58 -3.89
N ASN A 275 -19.02 -8.56 -3.49
CA ASN A 275 -18.97 -7.23 -4.09
C ASN A 275 -17.88 -6.38 -3.41
N ILE A 276 -16.93 -5.88 -4.20
CA ILE A 276 -15.79 -5.10 -3.68
C ILE A 276 -16.21 -3.66 -3.37
N VAL A 277 -15.84 -3.18 -2.19
CA VAL A 277 -16.13 -1.83 -1.66
C VAL A 277 -14.88 -1.06 -1.24
N GLY A 278 -13.69 -1.65 -1.41
CA GLY A 278 -12.41 -1.00 -1.12
C GLY A 278 -11.24 -1.79 -1.68
N LEU A 279 -10.10 -1.13 -1.87
CA LEU A 279 -8.89 -1.73 -2.41
C LEU A 279 -7.67 -1.09 -1.74
N ALA A 280 -6.70 -1.91 -1.35
CA ALA A 280 -5.39 -1.47 -0.88
C ALA A 280 -4.28 -2.27 -1.59
N ALA A 281 -3.16 -1.64 -1.91
CA ALA A 281 -2.05 -2.18 -2.67
C ALA A 281 -0.78 -2.21 -1.81
N THR A 282 -0.07 -3.33 -1.85
CA THR A 282 1.10 -3.52 -1.01
C THR A 282 2.17 -4.35 -1.70
N GLN A 283 3.42 -4.16 -1.28
CA GLN A 283 4.48 -5.12 -1.58
C GLN A 283 4.47 -6.22 -0.54
N VAL A 284 4.47 -7.46 -0.99
CA VAL A 284 4.77 -8.63 -0.16
C VAL A 284 6.28 -8.80 -0.15
N PRO A 285 6.96 -8.64 1.01
CA PRO A 285 8.35 -9.04 1.13
C PRO A 285 8.43 -10.57 1.02
N GLU A 286 9.39 -11.08 0.25
CA GLU A 286 9.64 -12.52 0.23
C GLU A 286 10.00 -13.02 1.64
N PRO A 287 9.65 -14.27 2.01
CA PRO A 287 10.12 -14.87 3.24
C PRO A 287 11.64 -14.82 3.25
N ALA A 288 12.23 -14.22 4.28
CA ALA A 288 13.68 -14.25 4.44
C ALA A 288 14.10 -15.72 4.57
N VAL A 289 14.73 -16.27 3.52
CA VAL A 289 15.42 -17.55 3.61
C VAL A 289 16.58 -17.35 4.58
N THR A 290 16.38 -17.74 5.83
CA THR A 290 17.47 -17.83 6.81
C THR A 290 18.37 -18.96 6.35
N SER A 291 19.54 -18.62 5.82
CA SER A 291 20.60 -19.55 5.42
C SER A 291 21.05 -20.42 6.60
N SER A 292 20.28 -21.48 6.88
CA SER A 292 20.51 -22.42 7.97
C SER A 292 20.92 -23.77 7.41
N LEU A 293 21.89 -23.80 6.49
CA LEU A 293 22.57 -25.02 6.08
C LEU A 293 24.02 -24.70 5.74
N ILE A 294 24.92 -25.05 6.66
CA ILE A 294 26.18 -25.80 6.49
C ILE A 294 26.95 -25.60 7.81
N GLY A 295 26.64 -26.46 8.78
CA GLY A 295 27.33 -26.52 10.08
C GLY A 295 27.47 -27.93 10.63
N PHE A 296 27.14 -28.96 9.83
CA PHE A 296 27.34 -30.37 10.18
C PHE A 296 28.13 -31.03 9.06
N GLY A 297 29.47 -30.99 9.16
CA GLY A 297 30.31 -31.60 8.12
C GLY A 297 31.81 -31.40 8.25
N LEU A 298 32.37 -31.31 9.47
CA LEU A 298 33.83 -31.45 9.68
C LEU A 298 34.09 -32.36 10.89
N LEU A 299 33.54 -33.58 10.83
CA LEU A 299 34.05 -34.71 11.61
C LEU A 299 34.94 -35.54 10.68
N GLY A 300 36.26 -35.37 10.77
CA GLY A 300 37.18 -36.24 10.07
C GLY A 300 38.61 -35.70 10.02
N LEU A 301 39.51 -36.46 10.64
CA LEU A 301 40.98 -36.41 10.52
C LEU A 301 41.73 -35.42 11.41
N PHE A 302 42.01 -35.84 12.65
CA PHE A 302 43.39 -35.73 13.15
C PHE A 302 43.89 -37.06 13.72
N ARG A 303 44.94 -37.55 13.06
CA ARG A 303 45.73 -38.75 13.33
C ARG A 303 46.30 -38.76 14.75
N ARG A 304 46.07 -39.86 15.46
CA ARG A 304 46.73 -40.26 16.71
C ARG A 304 48.22 -40.51 16.43
N ARG A 305 49.13 -39.64 16.90
CA ARG A 305 50.58 -39.91 16.91
C ARG A 305 50.89 -40.99 17.95
N ARG A 306 51.52 -42.09 17.52
CA ARG A 306 52.06 -43.16 18.39
C ARG A 306 53.30 -42.65 19.14
N SER A 307 53.32 -42.95 20.44
CA SER A 307 54.46 -42.80 21.35
C SER A 307 55.58 -43.78 20.98
N VAL A 308 56.82 -43.30 20.96
CA VAL A 308 58.03 -44.11 21.02
C VAL A 308 58.70 -43.83 22.36
N LYS A 309 58.75 -44.83 23.23
CA LYS A 309 59.71 -44.93 24.34
C LYS A 309 60.66 -46.08 24.00
N SER A 310 61.95 -45.81 23.86
CA SER A 310 63.00 -46.82 23.98
C SER A 310 63.56 -46.81 25.40
N LEU A 311 63.83 -48.01 25.91
CA LEU A 311 64.51 -48.32 27.16
C LEU A 311 66.03 -48.27 26.95
N SER A 312 66.72 -47.49 27.79
CA SER A 312 67.99 -47.74 28.49
C SER A 312 68.61 -46.41 28.89
#